data_AF-A0A3M1YHZ5-F1
#
_entry.id   AF-A0A3M1YHZ5-F1
#
_cell.length_a   1.000
_cell.length_b   1.000
_cell.length_c   1.000
_cell.angle_alpha   90.00
_cell.angle_beta   90.00
_cell.angle_gamma   90.00
#
_symmetry.space_group_name_H-M   'P 1'
#
loop_
_entity.id
_entity.type
_entity.pdbx_description
1 polymer ?
#
loop_
_entity_poly.entity_id
_entity_poly.type
_entity_poly.pdbx_seq_one_letter_code
_entity_poly.pdbx_strand_id
1 'polypeptide(L)'
;MSGQHPPRALHIPQTIRTLLEQGAHLLINVSGGKDSDTMLKLLWEAYVEHNWQGDFRVVTCDLQRNEWPFSLPHIHRFVSDTTGKQVEVIRREQGDLLDQWWTRYRTLQDEGRAERVPPWSSAAARFCTKAQKESQVNKFIVKHYPRDSIIMSCIGIRADESVARKNKHVVQAYTKSPTAPTKNRHVYRWLPIHEFSLSDVWSTLGWTLERLEALRAEVKATVQPGDVKKLHAVLDRWGYTANPVYALGNDRCSCRMCVLANQNDLLNGILWNPDHYRDLVELELTSGFSFQQGRFLADIRPELLTEDQRERRARLRQTPEVRPTVTAKPTTLPVQMALPW
;
A
#
# COMPACT_ATOMS: atom_id res chain seq x y z
N MET A 1 1.19 -37.27 -1.76
CA MET A 1 0.99 -36.65 -0.43
C MET A 1 1.62 -35.27 -0.47
N SER A 2 0.85 -34.24 -0.85
CA SER A 2 1.36 -32.87 -0.93
C SER A 2 1.60 -32.36 0.48
N GLY A 3 2.87 -32.24 0.89
CA GLY A 3 3.25 -31.72 2.19
C GLY A 3 2.78 -30.29 2.37
N GLN A 4 1.62 -30.11 2.99
CA GLN A 4 1.23 -28.81 3.52
C GLN A 4 2.18 -28.50 4.69
N HIS A 5 3.06 -27.52 4.51
CA HIS A 5 3.77 -26.93 5.64
C HIS A 5 2.71 -26.33 6.59
N PRO A 6 2.67 -26.72 7.87
CA PRO A 6 1.72 -26.16 8.82
C PRO A 6 1.93 -24.63 8.93
N PRO A 7 0.86 -23.84 9.15
CA PRO A 7 0.98 -22.40 9.33
C PRO A 7 1.96 -22.07 10.44
N ARG A 8 2.86 -21.12 10.20
CA ARG A 8 3.79 -20.62 11.22
C ARG A 8 3.00 -19.87 12.30
N ALA A 9 3.23 -20.22 13.57
CA ALA A 9 2.63 -19.51 14.69
C ALA A 9 3.19 -18.08 14.80
N LEU A 10 2.37 -17.15 15.30
CA LEU A 10 2.78 -15.78 15.54
C LEU A 10 3.72 -15.68 16.75
N HIS A 11 4.94 -15.18 16.54
CA HIS A 11 5.84 -14.84 17.64
C HIS A 11 5.57 -13.42 18.17
N ILE A 12 5.17 -13.33 19.44
CA ILE A 12 4.89 -12.06 20.13
C ILE A 12 6.03 -11.78 21.11
N PRO A 13 6.86 -10.73 20.91
CA PRO A 13 7.91 -10.37 21.85
C PRO A 13 7.35 -10.13 23.26
N GLN A 14 8.06 -10.57 24.30
CA GLN A 14 7.60 -10.46 25.69
C GLN A 14 7.20 -9.02 26.08
N THR A 15 7.95 -8.03 25.60
CA THR A 15 7.63 -6.62 25.83
C THR A 15 6.28 -6.20 25.25
N ILE A 16 5.92 -6.72 24.07
CA ILE A 16 4.61 -6.46 23.45
C ILE A 16 3.51 -7.22 24.19
N ARG A 17 3.76 -8.47 24.56
CA ARG A 17 2.82 -9.29 25.35
C ARG A 17 2.43 -8.57 26.65
N THR A 18 3.41 -8.10 27.41
CA THR A 18 3.17 -7.35 28.65
C THR A 18 2.35 -6.08 28.44
N LEU A 19 2.61 -5.32 27.37
CA LEU A 19 1.81 -4.12 27.06
C LEU A 19 0.35 -4.47 26.73
N LEU A 20 0.12 -5.54 25.97
CA LEU A 20 -1.23 -5.99 25.61
C LEU A 20 -2.00 -6.55 26.81
N GLU A 21 -1.33 -7.28 27.70
CA GLU A 21 -1.87 -7.72 29.00
C GLU A 21 -2.25 -6.54 29.91
N GLN A 22 -1.53 -5.41 29.80
CA GLN A 22 -1.82 -4.16 30.49
C GLN A 22 -2.89 -3.30 29.80
N GLY A 23 -3.54 -3.80 28.75
CA GLY A 23 -4.63 -3.12 28.07
C GLY A 23 -4.21 -2.22 26.90
N ALA A 24 -3.00 -2.38 26.35
CA ALA A 24 -2.63 -1.70 25.12
C ALA A 24 -3.59 -2.06 23.96
N HIS A 25 -3.91 -1.06 23.16
CA HIS A 25 -4.79 -1.19 22.00
C HIS A 25 -4.04 -1.74 20.78
N LEU A 26 -4.74 -2.51 19.95
CA LEU A 26 -4.27 -2.95 18.65
C LEU A 26 -4.93 -2.13 17.54
N LEU A 27 -4.09 -1.51 16.70
CA LEU A 27 -4.51 -0.84 15.48
C LEU A 27 -3.91 -1.58 14.28
N ILE A 28 -4.75 -2.29 13.54
CA ILE A 28 -4.33 -3.16 12.44
C ILE A 28 -4.45 -2.38 11.12
N ASN A 29 -3.32 -2.10 10.47
CA ASN A 29 -3.31 -1.41 9.19
C ASN A 29 -3.38 -2.45 8.06
N VAL A 30 -4.51 -2.50 7.34
CA VAL A 30 -4.74 -3.44 6.24
C VAL A 30 -4.77 -2.74 4.88
N SER A 31 -4.11 -3.35 3.90
CA SER A 31 -4.12 -2.89 2.51
C SER A 31 -4.88 -3.84 1.57
N GLY A 32 -5.42 -4.94 2.11
CA GLY A 32 -6.01 -6.01 1.31
C GLY A 32 -4.98 -6.80 0.51
N GLY A 33 -3.74 -6.84 1.00
CA GLY A 33 -2.71 -7.71 0.45
C GLY A 33 -2.50 -8.91 1.36
N LYS A 34 -2.01 -10.01 0.79
CA LYS A 34 -1.75 -11.28 1.48
C LYS A 34 -1.02 -11.11 2.82
N ASP A 35 -0.06 -10.19 2.88
CA ASP A 35 0.76 -9.91 4.06
C ASP A 35 -0.07 -9.21 5.16
N SER A 36 -0.92 -8.24 4.80
CA SER A 36 -1.81 -7.60 5.79
C SER A 36 -2.93 -8.51 6.26
N ASP A 37 -3.42 -9.37 5.37
CA ASP A 37 -4.51 -10.31 5.66
C ASP A 37 -4.03 -11.42 6.60
N THR A 38 -2.82 -11.94 6.36
CA THR A 38 -2.12 -12.87 7.25
C THR A 38 -1.91 -12.25 8.63
N MET A 39 -1.41 -11.02 8.69
CA MET A 39 -1.22 -10.30 9.94
C MET A 39 -2.54 -10.12 10.71
N LEU A 40 -3.63 -9.73 10.02
CA LEU A 40 -4.93 -9.56 10.65
C LEU A 40 -5.44 -10.87 11.25
N LYS A 41 -5.42 -11.96 10.47
CA LYS A 41 -5.88 -13.28 10.89
C LYS A 41 -5.17 -13.74 12.16
N LEU A 42 -3.83 -13.72 12.15
CA LEU A 42 -3.02 -14.17 13.27
C LEU A 42 -3.18 -13.28 14.52
N LEU A 43 -3.25 -11.97 14.35
CA LEU A 43 -3.45 -11.05 15.47
C LEU A 43 -4.84 -11.18 16.08
N TRP A 44 -5.86 -11.43 15.27
CA TRP A 44 -7.21 -11.66 15.77
C TRP A 44 -7.31 -12.96 16.57
N GLU A 45 -6.74 -14.05 16.04
CA GLU A 45 -6.64 -15.33 16.76
C GLU A 45 -5.95 -15.15 18.12
N ALA A 46 -4.78 -14.50 18.14
CA ALA A 46 -4.05 -14.22 19.37
C ALA A 46 -4.81 -13.29 20.34
N TYR A 47 -5.53 -12.29 19.81
CA TYR A 47 -6.32 -11.36 20.61
C TYR A 47 -7.45 -12.07 21.36
N VAL A 48 -8.17 -12.97 20.67
CA VAL A 48 -9.25 -13.77 21.25
C VAL A 48 -8.69 -14.81 22.22
N GLU A 49 -7.63 -15.53 21.85
CA GLU A 49 -7.01 -16.56 22.68
C GLU A 49 -6.51 -16.00 24.02
N HIS A 50 -5.83 -14.85 23.99
CA HIS A 50 -5.29 -14.22 25.19
C HIS A 50 -6.30 -13.33 25.92
N ASN A 51 -7.51 -13.16 25.39
CA ASN A 51 -8.56 -12.31 25.96
C ASN A 51 -8.04 -10.91 26.33
N TRP A 52 -7.27 -10.27 25.42
CA TRP A 52 -6.74 -8.93 25.65
C TRP A 52 -7.88 -7.91 25.69
N GLN A 53 -7.83 -7.00 26.66
CA GLN A 53 -8.94 -6.06 26.93
C GLN A 53 -8.83 -4.75 26.14
N GLY A 54 -7.66 -4.45 25.57
CA GLY A 54 -7.47 -3.26 24.75
C GLY A 54 -8.31 -3.31 23.48
N ASP A 55 -8.83 -2.16 23.04
CA ASP A 55 -9.54 -2.04 21.75
C ASP A 55 -8.75 -2.65 20.57
N PHE A 56 -9.45 -3.38 19.69
CA PHE A 56 -8.93 -3.97 18.46
C PHE A 56 -9.63 -3.30 17.27
N ARG A 57 -8.93 -2.38 16.61
CA ARG A 57 -9.43 -1.66 15.43
C ARG A 57 -8.68 -2.05 14.17
N VAL A 58 -9.41 -2.14 13.08
CA VAL A 58 -8.85 -2.38 11.75
C VAL A 58 -9.08 -1.14 10.90
N VAL A 59 -8.00 -0.60 10.32
CA VAL A 59 -8.05 0.58 9.45
C VAL A 59 -7.50 0.25 8.08
N THR A 60 -8.10 0.86 7.05
CA THR A 60 -7.52 0.89 5.71
C THR A 60 -7.45 2.32 5.19
N CYS A 61 -6.42 2.60 4.39
CA CYS A 61 -6.29 3.89 3.71
C CYS A 61 -6.72 3.70 2.25
N ASP A 62 -7.86 4.26 1.90
CA ASP A 62 -8.43 4.17 0.56
C ASP A 62 -7.95 5.34 -0.31
N LEU A 63 -7.08 5.03 -1.28
CA LEU A 63 -6.56 6.00 -2.24
C LEU A 63 -7.47 6.15 -3.48
N GLN A 64 -8.73 5.74 -3.36
CA GLN A 64 -9.81 5.97 -4.30
C GLN A 64 -9.44 5.47 -5.71
N ARG A 65 -9.32 6.37 -6.69
CA ARG A 65 -9.03 5.98 -8.08
C ARG A 65 -7.63 5.37 -8.25
N ASN A 66 -6.81 5.28 -7.22
CA ASN A 66 -5.51 4.61 -7.32
C ASN A 66 -5.58 3.14 -6.85
N GLU A 67 -6.68 2.72 -6.24
CA GLU A 67 -6.87 1.36 -5.76
C GLU A 67 -7.47 0.45 -6.84
N TRP A 68 -7.31 -0.85 -6.67
CA TRP A 68 -8.02 -1.82 -7.51
C TRP A 68 -9.51 -1.83 -7.14
N PRO A 69 -10.43 -1.93 -8.12
CA PRO A 69 -11.88 -1.91 -7.85
C PRO A 69 -12.35 -2.98 -6.86
N PHE A 70 -11.65 -4.11 -6.79
CA PHE A 70 -11.96 -5.23 -5.91
C PHE A 70 -11.20 -5.21 -4.57
N SER A 71 -10.22 -4.31 -4.37
CA SER A 71 -9.44 -4.28 -3.11
C SER A 71 -10.28 -3.89 -1.91
N LEU A 72 -11.04 -2.81 -1.99
CA LEU A 72 -11.88 -2.37 -0.87
C LEU A 72 -13.00 -3.39 -0.55
N PRO A 73 -13.75 -3.93 -1.53
CA PRO A 73 -14.67 -5.04 -1.28
C PRO A 73 -14.01 -6.26 -0.62
N HIS A 74 -12.82 -6.64 -1.08
CA HIS A 74 -12.06 -7.72 -0.48
C HIS A 74 -11.71 -7.43 0.99
N ILE A 75 -11.24 -6.23 1.31
CA ILE A 75 -10.90 -5.82 2.68
C ILE A 75 -12.14 -5.89 3.58
N HIS A 76 -13.28 -5.32 3.16
CA HIS A 76 -14.51 -5.37 3.94
C HIS A 76 -14.92 -6.81 4.26
N ARG A 77 -14.95 -7.67 3.25
CA ARG A 77 -15.28 -9.09 3.42
C ARG A 77 -14.29 -9.79 4.34
N PHE A 78 -12.98 -9.68 4.06
CA PHE A 78 -11.96 -10.40 4.80
C PHE A 78 -11.91 -9.97 6.28
N VAL A 79 -12.09 -8.69 6.58
CA VAL A 79 -12.17 -8.18 7.95
C VAL A 79 -13.43 -8.71 8.66
N SER A 80 -14.58 -8.64 8.00
CA SER A 80 -15.85 -9.12 8.55
C SER A 80 -15.80 -10.63 8.82
N ASP A 81 -15.35 -11.43 7.86
CA ASP A 81 -15.28 -12.89 7.98
C ASP A 81 -14.27 -13.33 9.06
N THR A 82 -13.16 -12.59 9.20
CA THR A 82 -12.13 -12.92 10.18
C THR A 82 -12.52 -12.51 11.59
N THR A 83 -13.09 -11.31 11.76
CA THR A 83 -13.22 -10.66 13.07
C THR A 83 -14.65 -10.42 13.54
N GLY A 84 -15.63 -10.53 12.64
CA GLY A 84 -17.00 -10.06 12.87
C GLY A 84 -17.13 -8.53 12.96
N LYS A 85 -16.05 -7.77 12.74
CA LYS A 85 -16.03 -6.30 12.83
C LYS A 85 -16.06 -5.66 11.44
N GLN A 86 -16.33 -4.36 11.42
CA GLN A 86 -16.17 -3.52 10.24
C GLN A 86 -14.79 -2.87 10.20
N VAL A 87 -14.30 -2.62 8.99
CA VAL A 87 -13.06 -1.85 8.77
C VAL A 87 -13.34 -0.35 8.75
N GLU A 88 -12.46 0.42 9.37
CA GLU A 88 -12.46 1.88 9.33
C GLU A 88 -11.76 2.35 8.05
N VAL A 89 -12.52 2.97 7.14
CA VAL A 89 -12.01 3.45 5.86
C VAL A 89 -11.57 4.91 5.99
N ILE A 90 -10.26 5.14 5.86
CA ILE A 90 -9.64 6.45 5.99
C ILE A 90 -9.28 6.98 4.61
N ARG A 91 -9.69 8.22 4.31
CA ARG A 91 -9.37 8.92 3.07
C ARG A 91 -8.72 10.27 3.37
N ARG A 92 -7.87 10.74 2.47
CA ARG A 92 -7.39 12.12 2.49
C ARG A 92 -8.46 13.05 1.90
N GLU A 93 -8.84 14.07 2.65
CA GLU A 93 -9.89 15.03 2.26
C GLU A 93 -9.54 15.84 1.00
N GLN A 94 -8.26 16.16 0.80
CA GLN A 94 -7.80 17.00 -0.33
C GLN A 94 -7.60 16.19 -1.62
N GLY A 95 -8.34 15.10 -1.80
CA GLY A 95 -8.25 14.23 -2.97
C GLY A 95 -7.19 13.13 -2.88
N ASP A 96 -7.18 12.30 -3.91
CA ASP A 96 -6.37 11.08 -3.97
C ASP A 96 -4.92 11.33 -4.42
N LEU A 97 -4.18 10.26 -4.72
CA LEU A 97 -2.77 10.37 -5.06
C LEU A 97 -2.54 11.07 -6.41
N LEU A 98 -3.45 10.91 -7.37
CA LEU A 98 -3.34 11.58 -8.66
C LEU A 98 -3.71 13.06 -8.52
N ASP A 99 -4.70 13.41 -7.68
CA ASP A 99 -5.00 14.83 -7.36
C ASP A 99 -3.80 15.49 -6.70
N GLN A 100 -3.13 14.76 -5.80
CA GLN A 100 -1.93 15.22 -5.14
C GLN A 100 -0.80 15.48 -6.14
N TRP A 101 -0.62 14.62 -7.15
CA TRP A 101 0.40 14.81 -8.18
C TRP A 101 0.07 15.99 -9.10
N TRP A 102 -1.19 16.17 -9.51
CA TRP A 102 -1.63 17.34 -10.27
C TRP A 102 -1.47 18.64 -9.49
N THR A 103 -1.88 18.66 -8.22
CA THR A 103 -1.68 19.82 -7.34
C THR A 103 -0.21 20.16 -7.23
N ARG A 104 0.65 19.14 -7.01
CA ARG A 104 2.10 19.33 -6.96
C ARG A 104 2.65 19.87 -8.27
N TYR A 105 2.21 19.37 -9.41
CA TYR A 105 2.65 19.87 -10.71
C TYR A 105 2.33 21.37 -10.87
N ARG A 106 1.10 21.79 -10.55
CA ARG A 106 0.70 23.20 -10.60
C ARG A 106 1.54 24.08 -9.67
N THR A 107 1.75 23.64 -8.43
CA THR A 107 2.65 24.36 -7.50
C THR A 107 4.07 24.49 -8.05
N LEU A 108 4.60 23.44 -8.68
CA LEU A 108 5.91 23.50 -9.32
C LEU A 108 5.93 24.45 -10.52
N GLN A 109 4.81 24.64 -11.23
CA GLN A 109 4.71 25.63 -12.32
C GLN A 109 4.76 27.05 -11.73
N ASP A 110 3.96 27.32 -10.70
CA ASP A 110 3.93 28.61 -10.01
C ASP A 110 5.30 28.99 -9.43
N GLU A 111 6.07 28.00 -8.98
CA GLU A 111 7.43 28.17 -8.45
C GLU A 111 8.53 28.22 -9.53
N GLY A 112 8.21 28.06 -10.83
CA GLY A 112 9.21 28.01 -11.91
C GLY A 112 10.13 26.77 -11.86
N ARG A 113 9.61 25.64 -11.37
CA ARG A 113 10.35 24.39 -11.13
C ARG A 113 9.81 23.19 -11.89
N ALA A 114 8.65 23.32 -12.54
CA ALA A 114 7.98 22.25 -13.25
C ALA A 114 8.79 21.67 -14.41
N GLU A 115 9.81 22.37 -14.92
CA GLU A 115 10.70 21.83 -15.95
C GLU A 115 11.80 20.93 -15.39
N ARG A 116 12.15 21.01 -14.09
CA ARG A 116 13.32 20.31 -13.53
C ARG A 116 13.02 19.37 -12.36
N VAL A 117 11.80 19.43 -11.82
CA VAL A 117 11.36 18.62 -10.69
C VAL A 117 10.14 17.79 -11.08
N PRO A 118 10.18 16.45 -10.95
CA PRO A 118 9.04 15.61 -11.29
C PRO A 118 7.90 15.76 -10.27
N PRO A 119 6.63 15.70 -10.73
CA PRO A 119 5.47 15.68 -9.84
C PRO A 119 5.25 14.31 -9.18
N TRP A 120 5.87 13.25 -9.71
CA TRP A 120 5.66 11.86 -9.31
C TRP A 120 6.16 11.53 -7.91
N SER A 121 5.52 10.53 -7.31
CA SER A 121 6.12 9.81 -6.18
C SER A 121 7.36 9.04 -6.66
N SER A 122 8.29 8.74 -5.76
CA SER A 122 9.43 7.87 -6.04
C SER A 122 9.80 7.04 -4.82
N ALA A 123 10.82 6.18 -4.93
CA ALA A 123 11.33 5.43 -3.78
C ALA A 123 11.80 6.36 -2.65
N ALA A 124 12.34 7.52 -3.01
CA ALA A 124 12.77 8.58 -2.08
C ALA A 124 11.61 9.52 -1.69
N ALA A 125 10.72 9.85 -2.62
CA ALA A 125 9.59 10.75 -2.42
C ALA A 125 8.27 9.98 -2.33
N ARG A 126 8.02 9.32 -1.20
CA ARG A 126 6.83 8.45 -0.99
C ARG A 126 5.61 9.24 -0.56
N PHE A 127 5.03 10.04 -1.46
CA PHE A 127 3.86 10.87 -1.15
C PHE A 127 2.64 10.04 -0.70
N CYS A 128 2.42 8.88 -1.33
CA CYS A 128 1.37 7.95 -0.92
C CYS A 128 1.56 7.48 0.53
N THR A 129 2.75 7.05 0.92
CA THR A 129 3.01 6.58 2.29
C THR A 129 2.84 7.72 3.30
N LYS A 130 3.47 8.88 3.06
CA LYS A 130 3.49 9.96 4.05
C LYS A 130 2.14 10.68 4.16
N ALA A 131 1.55 11.09 3.04
CA ALA A 131 0.41 12.00 3.01
C ALA A 131 -0.94 11.27 2.88
N GLN A 132 -0.99 10.13 2.18
CA GLN A 132 -2.23 9.38 1.98
C GLN A 132 -2.44 8.32 3.06
N LYS A 133 -1.37 7.85 3.72
CA LYS A 133 -1.45 6.78 4.73
C LYS A 133 -1.04 7.24 6.12
N GLU A 134 0.26 7.46 6.36
CA GLU A 134 0.79 7.75 7.70
C GLU A 134 0.12 8.96 8.35
N SER A 135 0.02 10.10 7.65
CA SER A 135 -0.62 11.29 8.23
C SER A 135 -2.10 11.08 8.53
N GLN A 136 -2.82 10.31 7.73
CA GLN A 136 -4.25 10.08 7.93
C GLN A 136 -4.49 9.09 9.07
N VAL A 137 -3.69 8.02 9.17
CA VAL A 137 -3.70 7.11 10.31
C VAL A 137 -3.31 7.85 11.60
N ASN A 138 -2.35 8.77 11.54
CA ASN A 138 -1.98 9.59 12.71
C ASN A 138 -3.15 10.47 13.17
N LYS A 139 -3.88 11.11 12.24
CA LYS A 139 -5.11 11.87 12.57
C LYS A 139 -6.17 10.97 13.20
N PHE A 140 -6.37 9.77 12.64
CA PHE A 140 -7.28 8.78 13.20
C PHE A 140 -6.88 8.42 14.64
N ILE A 141 -5.61 8.11 14.88
CA ILE A 141 -5.13 7.77 16.23
C ILE A 141 -5.40 8.90 17.22
N VAL A 142 -5.08 10.14 16.84
CA VAL A 142 -5.28 11.33 17.70
C VAL A 142 -6.76 11.55 18.00
N LYS A 143 -7.64 11.29 17.04
CA LYS A 143 -9.10 11.46 17.16
C LYS A 143 -9.75 10.38 18.04
N HIS A 144 -9.29 9.14 17.93
CA HIS A 144 -10.01 7.99 18.49
C HIS A 144 -9.40 7.41 19.77
N TYR A 145 -8.12 7.64 20.05
CA TYR A 145 -7.48 7.16 21.28
C TYR A 145 -7.22 8.31 22.26
N PRO A 146 -7.78 8.23 23.49
CA PRO A 146 -7.73 9.30 24.47
C PRO A 146 -6.33 9.48 25.11
N ARG A 147 -6.28 10.19 26.24
CA ARG A 147 -5.09 10.26 27.09
C ARG A 147 -4.82 8.88 27.70
N ASP A 148 -3.58 8.66 28.14
CA ASP A 148 -3.15 7.43 28.84
C ASP A 148 -3.25 6.14 28.00
N SER A 149 -3.40 6.26 26.68
CA SER A 149 -3.48 5.11 25.78
C SER A 149 -2.10 4.64 25.30
N ILE A 150 -1.92 3.32 25.26
CA ILE A 150 -0.80 2.67 24.56
C ILE A 150 -1.36 2.02 23.30
N ILE A 151 -0.79 2.33 22.13
CA ILE A 151 -1.28 1.83 20.84
C ILE A 151 -0.17 1.06 20.11
N MET A 152 -0.47 -0.19 19.78
CA MET A 152 0.32 -1.04 18.90
C MET A 152 -0.19 -0.91 17.45
N SER A 153 0.42 -0.02 16.67
CA SER A 153 0.12 0.18 15.25
C SER A 153 0.83 -0.89 14.40
N CYS A 154 0.07 -1.89 13.97
CA CYS A 154 0.57 -3.09 13.33
C CYS A 154 0.59 -2.93 11.81
N ILE A 155 1.70 -3.32 11.16
CA ILE A 155 1.87 -3.26 9.70
C ILE A 155 2.47 -4.57 9.18
N GLY A 156 1.89 -5.12 8.11
CA GLY A 156 2.33 -6.37 7.48
C GLY A 156 3.56 -6.20 6.58
N ILE A 157 4.74 -5.99 7.17
CA ILE A 157 6.03 -5.99 6.47
C ILE A 157 6.82 -7.22 6.89
N ARG A 158 7.42 -7.91 5.91
CA ARG A 158 8.30 -9.07 6.15
C ARG A 158 9.75 -8.76 5.76
N ALA A 159 10.68 -9.36 6.48
CA ALA A 159 12.11 -9.29 6.25
C ALA A 159 12.49 -9.83 4.86
N ASP A 160 11.84 -10.93 4.48
CA ASP A 160 12.02 -11.67 3.24
C ASP A 160 11.57 -10.89 1.98
N GLU A 161 10.90 -9.74 2.13
CA GLU A 161 10.50 -8.93 0.97
C GLU A 161 11.66 -8.12 0.35
N SER A 162 12.72 -7.78 1.09
CA SER A 162 13.92 -7.08 0.59
C SER A 162 14.95 -6.84 1.70
N VAL A 163 16.22 -6.57 1.33
CA VAL A 163 17.29 -6.17 2.28
C VAL A 163 16.87 -4.98 3.16
N ALA A 164 16.25 -3.95 2.58
CA ALA A 164 15.80 -2.78 3.33
C ALA A 164 14.68 -3.10 4.35
N ARG A 165 13.84 -4.10 4.07
CA ARG A 165 12.79 -4.56 5.00
C ARG A 165 13.33 -5.52 6.05
N LYS A 166 14.32 -6.36 5.71
CA LYS A 166 15.08 -7.20 6.65
C LYS A 166 15.68 -6.38 7.79
N ASN A 167 16.24 -5.22 7.48
CA ASN A 167 16.89 -4.36 8.47
C ASN A 167 15.92 -3.45 9.26
N LYS A 168 14.60 -3.61 9.11
CA LYS A 168 13.64 -2.84 9.92
C LYS A 168 13.53 -3.43 11.32
N HIS A 169 13.56 -2.55 12.32
CA HIS A 169 13.18 -2.91 13.69
C HIS A 169 11.75 -3.44 13.72
N VAL A 170 11.58 -4.60 14.38
CA VAL A 170 10.29 -5.29 14.59
C VAL A 170 9.33 -4.42 15.39
N VAL A 171 9.83 -3.75 16.42
CA VAL A 171 9.09 -2.76 17.23
C VAL A 171 9.83 -1.44 17.19
N GLN A 172 9.11 -0.34 16.98
CA GLN A 172 9.68 1.00 16.97
C GLN A 172 8.70 2.01 17.57
N ALA A 173 9.12 2.75 18.60
CA ALA A 173 8.34 3.84 19.16
C ALA A 173 8.25 5.03 18.17
N TYR A 174 7.06 5.63 18.05
CA TYR A 174 6.91 6.92 17.40
C TYR A 174 7.42 8.01 18.35
N THR A 175 8.37 8.81 17.89
CA THR A 175 8.98 9.90 18.68
C THR A 175 8.23 11.24 18.56
N LYS A 176 7.27 11.32 17.63
CA LYS A 176 6.42 12.48 17.38
C LYS A 176 4.98 11.99 17.18
N SER A 177 4.12 12.85 16.64
CA SER A 177 2.75 12.49 16.23
C SER A 177 2.72 11.10 15.56
N PRO A 178 1.84 10.20 16.01
CA PRO A 178 0.67 10.45 16.87
C PRO A 178 0.92 10.30 18.39
N THR A 179 2.14 9.95 18.80
CA THR A 179 2.57 9.93 20.21
C THR A 179 2.46 11.33 20.82
N ALA A 180 1.92 11.41 22.03
CA ALA A 180 1.77 12.65 22.79
C ALA A 180 2.10 12.37 24.27
N PRO A 181 3.40 12.37 24.65
CA PRO A 181 3.83 12.00 26.00
C PRO A 181 3.26 12.90 27.09
N THR A 182 3.00 14.18 26.79
CA THR A 182 2.32 15.13 27.69
C THR A 182 0.87 14.74 28.01
N LYS A 183 0.25 13.90 27.17
CA LYS A 183 -1.06 13.27 27.38
C LYS A 183 -0.92 11.79 27.76
N ASN A 184 0.30 11.35 28.08
CA ASN A 184 0.68 9.97 28.33
C ASN A 184 0.19 8.97 27.26
N ARG A 185 0.11 9.41 25.99
CA ARG A 185 -0.25 8.55 24.88
C ARG A 185 1.00 8.10 24.13
N HIS A 186 1.23 6.80 24.05
CA HIS A 186 2.41 6.20 23.43
C HIS A 186 2.01 5.32 22.25
N VAL A 187 2.65 5.51 21.10
CA VAL A 187 2.37 4.74 19.88
C VAL A 187 3.62 4.01 19.43
N TYR A 188 3.47 2.72 19.16
CA TYR A 188 4.54 1.85 18.68
C TYR A 188 4.15 1.26 17.33
N ARG A 189 5.05 1.32 16.35
CA ARG A 189 4.97 0.51 15.14
C ARG A 189 5.40 -0.90 15.49
N TRP A 190 4.58 -1.89 15.17
CA TRP A 190 4.91 -3.30 15.29
C TRP A 190 4.80 -4.00 13.93
N LEU A 191 5.74 -4.90 13.65
CA LEU A 191 5.78 -5.79 12.48
C LEU A 191 5.57 -7.24 12.92
N PRO A 192 4.31 -7.71 13.09
CA PRO A 192 4.02 -9.00 13.72
C PRO A 192 4.52 -10.20 12.91
N ILE A 193 4.48 -10.08 11.58
CA ILE A 193 4.86 -11.14 10.65
C ILE A 193 6.26 -10.91 10.05
N HIS A 194 7.13 -10.14 10.72
CA HIS A 194 8.42 -9.73 10.14
C HIS A 194 9.29 -10.92 9.70
N GLU A 195 9.25 -12.01 10.45
CA GLU A 195 10.03 -13.22 10.19
C GLU A 195 9.38 -14.20 9.19
N PHE A 196 8.17 -13.92 8.69
CA PHE A 196 7.46 -14.84 7.81
C PHE A 196 8.08 -14.87 6.41
N SER A 197 8.21 -16.06 5.85
CA SER A 197 8.48 -16.26 4.43
C SER A 197 7.23 -16.03 3.58
N LEU A 198 7.40 -15.95 2.27
CA LEU A 198 6.26 -15.92 1.34
C LEU A 198 5.39 -17.20 1.46
N SER A 199 6.02 -18.35 1.71
CA SER A 199 5.31 -19.62 1.88
C SER A 199 4.46 -19.61 3.14
N ASP A 200 4.97 -19.07 4.26
CA ASP A 200 4.24 -18.96 5.52
C ASP A 200 2.98 -18.09 5.37
N VAL A 201 3.08 -17.01 4.61
CA VAL A 201 1.95 -16.13 4.31
C VAL A 201 0.85 -16.87 3.56
N TRP A 202 1.20 -17.55 2.47
CA TRP A 202 0.20 -18.27 1.69
C TRP A 202 -0.38 -19.47 2.44
N SER A 203 0.44 -20.22 3.19
CA SER A 203 -0.05 -21.35 3.99
C SER A 203 -1.02 -20.88 5.08
N THR A 204 -0.75 -19.73 5.71
CA THR A 204 -1.67 -19.12 6.69
C THR A 204 -3.02 -18.75 6.08
N LEU A 205 -3.04 -18.38 4.80
CA LEU A 205 -4.28 -18.09 4.05
C LEU A 205 -4.91 -19.35 3.42
N GLY A 206 -4.38 -20.55 3.70
CA GLY A 206 -4.91 -21.82 3.19
C GLY A 206 -4.49 -22.15 1.76
N TRP A 207 -3.42 -21.54 1.26
CA TRP A 207 -2.91 -21.71 -0.10
C TRP A 207 -1.47 -22.20 -0.13
N THR A 208 -1.11 -22.91 -1.20
CA THR A 208 0.29 -23.18 -1.54
C THR A 208 0.69 -22.33 -2.74
N LEU A 209 1.99 -22.08 -2.88
CA LEU A 209 2.51 -21.39 -4.07
C LEU A 209 2.18 -22.14 -5.36
N GLU A 210 2.24 -23.48 -5.33
CA GLU A 210 1.86 -24.34 -6.46
C GLU A 210 0.38 -24.15 -6.87
N ARG A 211 -0.54 -24.14 -5.90
CA ARG A 211 -1.97 -23.89 -6.19
C ARG A 211 -2.20 -22.49 -6.72
N LEU A 212 -1.49 -21.49 -6.19
CA LEU A 212 -1.56 -20.12 -6.69
C LEU A 212 -1.10 -20.04 -8.14
N GLU A 213 0.01 -20.69 -8.50
CA GLU A 213 0.49 -20.70 -9.88
C GLU A 213 -0.45 -21.45 -10.83
N ALA A 214 -1.06 -22.55 -10.39
CA ALA A 214 -2.07 -23.24 -11.17
C ALA A 214 -3.31 -22.35 -11.42
N LEU A 215 -3.78 -21.61 -10.41
CA LEU A 215 -4.84 -20.61 -10.55
C LEU A 215 -4.44 -19.51 -11.54
N ARG A 216 -3.23 -18.97 -11.42
CA ARG A 216 -2.69 -17.94 -12.33
C ARG A 216 -2.66 -18.43 -13.78
N ALA A 217 -2.28 -19.69 -14.00
CA ALA A 217 -2.25 -20.29 -15.32
C ALA A 217 -3.66 -20.38 -15.93
N GLU A 218 -4.67 -20.82 -15.17
CA GLU A 218 -6.06 -20.86 -15.65
C GLU A 218 -6.60 -19.45 -15.93
N VAL A 219 -6.38 -18.50 -15.02
CA VAL A 219 -6.82 -17.11 -15.21
C VAL A 219 -6.18 -16.53 -16.48
N LYS A 220 -4.88 -16.69 -16.67
CA LYS A 220 -4.18 -16.23 -17.87
C LYS A 220 -4.69 -16.88 -19.16
N ALA A 221 -5.04 -18.16 -19.12
CA ALA A 221 -5.53 -18.89 -20.29
C ALA A 221 -6.99 -18.55 -20.64
N THR A 222 -7.81 -18.20 -19.65
CA THR A 222 -9.27 -18.16 -19.82
C THR A 222 -9.90 -16.78 -19.63
N VAL A 223 -9.27 -15.87 -18.89
CA VAL A 223 -9.84 -14.57 -18.52
C VAL A 223 -9.18 -13.45 -19.32
N GLN A 224 -9.99 -12.68 -20.03
CA GLN A 224 -9.53 -11.48 -20.73
C GLN A 224 -9.52 -10.29 -19.76
N PRO A 225 -8.55 -9.36 -19.89
CA PRO A 225 -8.55 -8.14 -19.09
C PRO A 225 -9.87 -7.37 -19.20
N GLY A 226 -10.44 -7.00 -18.05
CA GLY A 226 -11.74 -6.33 -17.96
C GLY A 226 -12.93 -7.28 -17.76
N ASP A 227 -12.78 -8.58 -17.99
CA ASP A 227 -13.83 -9.57 -17.72
C ASP A 227 -13.88 -9.96 -16.24
N VAL A 228 -14.33 -9.00 -15.41
CA VAL A 228 -14.43 -9.14 -13.95
C VAL A 228 -15.37 -10.29 -13.57
N LYS A 229 -16.46 -10.50 -14.33
CA LYS A 229 -17.42 -11.58 -14.05
C LYS A 229 -16.78 -12.95 -14.23
N LYS A 230 -16.05 -13.16 -15.34
CA LYS A 230 -15.36 -14.43 -15.57
C LYS A 230 -14.20 -14.65 -14.60
N LEU A 231 -13.49 -13.57 -14.23
CA LEU A 231 -12.48 -13.65 -13.16
C LEU A 231 -13.10 -14.21 -11.90
N HIS A 232 -14.16 -13.59 -11.37
CA HIS A 232 -14.82 -14.06 -10.14
C HIS A 232 -15.34 -15.49 -10.28
N ALA A 233 -15.92 -15.87 -11.42
CA ALA A 233 -16.35 -17.25 -11.64
C ALA A 233 -15.20 -18.26 -11.57
N VAL A 234 -13.99 -17.91 -12.03
CA VAL A 234 -12.79 -18.76 -11.85
C VAL A 234 -12.40 -18.80 -10.37
N LEU A 235 -12.32 -17.63 -9.71
CA LEU A 235 -11.92 -17.55 -8.30
C LEU A 235 -12.86 -18.37 -7.39
N ASP A 236 -14.17 -18.31 -7.62
CA ASP A 236 -15.17 -19.03 -6.85
C ASP A 236 -15.03 -20.55 -7.01
N ARG A 237 -14.80 -21.04 -8.23
CA ARG A 237 -14.53 -22.47 -8.48
C ARG A 237 -13.30 -22.97 -7.74
N TRP A 238 -12.28 -22.12 -7.62
CA TRP A 238 -11.05 -22.43 -6.89
C TRP A 238 -11.17 -22.26 -5.37
N GLY A 239 -12.27 -21.70 -4.87
CA GLY A 239 -12.41 -21.29 -3.48
C GLY A 239 -11.38 -20.24 -3.07
N TYR A 240 -10.97 -19.36 -4.01
CA TYR A 240 -9.93 -18.38 -3.80
C TYR A 240 -10.47 -17.14 -3.08
N THR A 241 -9.98 -16.89 -1.86
CA THR A 241 -10.46 -15.82 -0.98
C THR A 241 -9.45 -14.70 -0.77
N ALA A 242 -8.19 -14.84 -1.20
CA ALA A 242 -7.25 -13.73 -1.15
C ALA A 242 -7.61 -12.65 -2.21
N ASN A 243 -6.90 -11.52 -2.20
CA ASN A 243 -7.18 -10.44 -3.14
C ASN A 243 -7.00 -10.90 -4.60
N PRO A 244 -7.96 -10.61 -5.52
CA PRO A 244 -7.88 -11.03 -6.92
C PRO A 244 -6.61 -10.61 -7.67
N VAL A 245 -5.90 -9.55 -7.27
CA VAL A 245 -4.64 -9.14 -7.93
C VAL A 245 -3.64 -10.27 -8.06
N TYR A 246 -3.54 -11.17 -7.07
CA TYR A 246 -2.53 -12.22 -7.11
C TYR A 246 -2.91 -13.31 -8.11
N ALA A 247 -4.20 -13.56 -8.36
CA ALA A 247 -4.67 -14.46 -9.40
C ALA A 247 -4.43 -13.89 -10.81
N LEU A 248 -4.38 -12.55 -10.94
CA LEU A 248 -3.93 -11.87 -12.16
C LEU A 248 -2.41 -11.98 -12.39
N GLY A 249 -1.66 -12.51 -11.43
CA GLY A 249 -0.21 -12.67 -11.52
C GLY A 249 0.60 -11.55 -10.87
N ASN A 250 -0.02 -10.62 -10.12
CA ASN A 250 0.74 -9.59 -9.42
C ASN A 250 1.56 -10.18 -8.26
N ASP A 251 2.75 -9.64 -8.01
CA ASP A 251 3.57 -9.98 -6.84
C ASP A 251 3.07 -9.28 -5.57
N ARG A 252 2.55 -8.06 -5.73
CA ARG A 252 2.03 -7.25 -4.63
C ARG A 252 0.67 -6.63 -4.95
N CYS A 253 -0.14 -6.54 -3.90
CA CYS A 253 -1.31 -5.67 -3.87
C CYS A 253 -0.87 -4.26 -3.46
N SER A 254 -0.61 -3.42 -4.46
CA SER A 254 -0.41 -1.97 -4.30
C SER A 254 -1.44 -1.21 -5.14
N CYS A 255 -1.33 0.12 -5.23
CA CYS A 255 -2.09 0.89 -6.22
C CYS A 255 -2.04 0.21 -7.60
N ARG A 256 -3.13 0.28 -8.36
CA ARG A 256 -3.25 -0.39 -9.67
C ARG A 256 -2.11 -0.05 -10.63
N MET A 257 -1.61 1.18 -10.61
CA MET A 257 -0.31 1.51 -11.19
C MET A 257 0.57 2.17 -10.13
N CYS A 258 1.33 1.36 -9.41
CA CYS A 258 2.28 1.85 -8.42
C CYS A 258 3.58 2.28 -9.10
N VAL A 259 4.09 3.47 -8.78
CA VAL A 259 5.41 3.91 -9.27
C VAL A 259 6.56 2.98 -8.85
N LEU A 260 6.36 2.15 -7.83
CA LEU A 260 7.33 1.14 -7.35
C LEU A 260 7.00 -0.29 -7.79
N ALA A 261 6.05 -0.47 -8.73
CA ALA A 261 5.72 -1.77 -9.27
C ALA A 261 6.78 -2.25 -10.26
N ASN A 262 6.94 -3.57 -10.34
CA ASN A 262 7.69 -4.21 -11.42
C ASN A 262 6.90 -4.09 -12.75
N GLN A 263 7.50 -4.52 -13.85
CA GLN A 263 6.88 -4.42 -15.18
C GLN A 263 5.62 -5.29 -15.32
N ASN A 264 5.59 -6.48 -14.73
CA ASN A 264 4.45 -7.38 -14.78
C ASN A 264 3.23 -6.81 -14.05
N ASP A 265 3.41 -6.35 -12.81
CA ASP A 265 2.38 -5.72 -11.99
C ASP A 265 1.82 -4.46 -12.66
N LEU A 266 2.69 -3.66 -13.32
CA LEU A 266 2.26 -2.50 -14.11
C LEU A 266 1.46 -2.91 -15.34
N LEU A 267 1.89 -3.93 -16.08
CA LEU A 267 1.18 -4.42 -17.26
C LEU A 267 -0.22 -4.90 -16.89
N ASN A 268 -0.35 -5.66 -15.80
CA ASN A 268 -1.64 -6.08 -15.26
C ASN A 268 -2.50 -4.88 -14.86
N GLY A 269 -1.90 -3.92 -14.15
CA GLY A 269 -2.55 -2.66 -13.79
C GLY A 269 -3.16 -1.94 -15.00
N ILE A 270 -2.36 -1.76 -16.05
CA ILE A 270 -2.75 -1.08 -17.29
C ILE A 270 -3.88 -1.84 -17.99
N LEU A 271 -3.71 -3.14 -18.17
CA LEU A 271 -4.66 -3.99 -18.91
C LEU A 271 -6.04 -4.02 -18.27
N TRP A 272 -6.10 -4.04 -16.94
CA TRP A 272 -7.35 -4.09 -16.19
C TRP A 272 -7.92 -2.71 -15.86
N ASN A 273 -7.16 -1.64 -16.09
CA ASN A 273 -7.56 -0.27 -15.74
C ASN A 273 -7.14 0.74 -16.82
N PRO A 274 -7.57 0.58 -18.08
CA PRO A 274 -7.09 1.39 -19.20
C PRO A 274 -7.41 2.87 -19.06
N ASP A 275 -8.54 3.24 -18.45
CA ASP A 275 -8.89 4.65 -18.24
C ASP A 275 -7.97 5.32 -17.22
N HIS A 276 -7.70 4.64 -16.10
CA HIS A 276 -6.74 5.17 -15.13
C HIS A 276 -5.30 5.19 -15.69
N TYR A 277 -4.96 4.26 -16.59
CA TYR A 277 -3.71 4.30 -17.33
C TYR A 277 -3.58 5.60 -18.14
N ARG A 278 -4.64 5.96 -18.88
CA ARG A 278 -4.70 7.23 -19.62
C ARG A 278 -4.63 8.45 -18.71
N ASP A 279 -5.25 8.41 -17.52
CA ASP A 279 -5.18 9.49 -16.54
C ASP A 279 -3.73 9.76 -16.09
N LEU A 280 -2.96 8.70 -15.82
CA LEU A 280 -1.56 8.84 -15.44
C LEU A 280 -0.69 9.28 -16.63
N VAL A 281 -0.95 8.75 -17.81
CA VAL A 281 -0.26 9.18 -19.04
C VAL A 281 -0.52 10.65 -19.33
N GLU A 282 -1.70 11.18 -19.01
CA GLU A 282 -1.98 12.60 -19.20
C GLU A 282 -1.03 13.49 -18.39
N LEU A 283 -0.80 13.16 -17.11
CA LEU A 283 0.17 13.89 -16.29
C LEU A 283 1.61 13.67 -16.79
N GLU A 284 1.93 12.47 -17.29
CA GLU A 284 3.25 12.17 -17.86
C GLU A 284 3.55 13.01 -19.10
N LEU A 285 2.58 13.12 -20.01
CA LEU A 285 2.71 13.93 -21.24
C LEU A 285 2.65 15.43 -20.96
N THR A 286 1.90 15.85 -19.96
CA THR A 286 1.81 17.27 -19.56
C THR A 286 3.06 17.73 -18.84
N SER A 287 3.60 16.91 -17.92
CA SER A 287 4.79 17.27 -17.14
C SER A 287 6.11 17.03 -17.87
N GLY A 288 6.12 16.18 -18.91
CA GLY A 288 7.33 15.78 -19.61
C GLY A 288 8.22 14.80 -18.85
N PHE A 289 7.84 14.39 -17.63
CA PHE A 289 8.60 13.46 -16.81
C PHE A 289 8.03 12.06 -16.87
N SER A 290 8.91 11.07 -17.07
CA SER A 290 8.57 9.66 -16.96
C SER A 290 7.98 9.28 -15.60
N PHE A 291 6.93 8.45 -15.61
CA PHE A 291 6.26 7.94 -14.42
C PHE A 291 7.23 7.19 -13.50
N GLN A 292 8.06 6.33 -14.07
CA GLN A 292 9.20 5.72 -13.40
C GLN A 292 10.49 6.27 -14.00
N GLN A 293 11.56 6.42 -13.22
CA GLN A 293 12.81 7.00 -13.69
C GLN A 293 13.29 6.36 -15.02
N GLY A 294 13.25 7.14 -16.10
CA GLY A 294 13.65 6.72 -17.45
C GLY A 294 12.69 5.77 -18.16
N ARG A 295 11.47 5.59 -17.65
CA ARG A 295 10.44 4.70 -18.22
C ARG A 295 9.08 5.37 -18.22
N PHE A 296 8.64 5.75 -19.41
CA PHE A 296 7.32 6.32 -19.61
C PHE A 296 6.25 5.23 -19.56
N LEU A 297 5.17 5.47 -18.83
CA LEU A 297 4.00 4.59 -18.80
C LEU A 297 3.36 4.52 -20.20
N ALA A 298 3.35 5.64 -20.93
CA ALA A 298 2.86 5.75 -22.30
C ALA A 298 3.52 4.77 -23.29
N ASP A 299 4.72 4.28 -22.99
CA ASP A 299 5.46 3.36 -23.86
C ASP A 299 5.10 1.88 -23.63
N ILE A 300 4.40 1.54 -22.54
CA ILE A 300 4.13 0.14 -22.19
C ILE A 300 3.05 -0.47 -23.09
N ARG A 301 1.92 0.25 -23.29
CA ARG A 301 0.77 -0.18 -24.12
C ARG A 301 0.21 0.99 -24.94
N PRO A 302 0.99 1.53 -25.90
CA PRO A 302 0.62 2.73 -26.68
C PRO A 302 -0.68 2.57 -27.48
N GLU A 303 -1.07 1.34 -27.82
CA GLU A 303 -2.33 1.04 -28.50
C GLU A 303 -3.57 1.30 -27.64
N LEU A 304 -3.42 1.39 -26.31
CA LEU A 304 -4.53 1.71 -25.39
C LEU A 304 -4.71 3.22 -25.21
N LEU A 305 -3.78 4.05 -25.69
CA LEU A 305 -3.86 5.51 -25.59
C LEU A 305 -4.87 6.11 -26.57
N THR A 306 -5.26 7.36 -26.34
CA THR A 306 -5.98 8.15 -27.36
C THR A 306 -5.03 8.56 -28.49
N GLU A 307 -5.58 9.00 -29.62
CA GLU A 307 -4.76 9.51 -30.73
C GLU A 307 -3.92 10.72 -30.29
N ASP A 308 -4.54 11.69 -29.59
CA ASP A 308 -3.82 12.85 -29.04
C ASP A 308 -2.65 12.44 -28.12
N GLN A 309 -2.89 11.48 -27.22
CA GLN A 309 -1.83 11.02 -26.31
C GLN A 309 -0.68 10.33 -27.06
N ARG A 310 -0.97 9.55 -28.11
CA ARG A 310 0.06 8.95 -28.97
C ARG A 310 0.88 10.02 -29.69
N GLU A 311 0.23 11.02 -30.28
CA GLU A 311 0.91 12.11 -30.97
C GLU A 311 1.78 12.94 -30.02
N ARG A 312 1.26 13.32 -28.85
CA ARG A 312 2.01 14.04 -27.83
C ARG A 312 3.20 13.23 -27.33
N ARG A 313 3.06 11.91 -27.17
CA ARG A 313 4.19 11.04 -26.83
C ARG A 313 5.24 11.01 -27.95
N ALA A 314 4.81 10.91 -29.21
CA ALA A 314 5.72 10.92 -30.36
C ALA A 314 6.53 12.22 -30.43
N ARG A 315 5.89 13.38 -30.20
CA ARG A 315 6.55 14.69 -30.10
C ARG A 315 7.56 14.71 -28.94
N LEU A 316 7.16 14.24 -27.75
CA LEU A 316 8.02 14.25 -26.57
C LEU A 316 9.27 13.36 -26.73
N ARG A 317 9.18 12.24 -27.46
CA ARG A 317 10.34 11.38 -27.76
C ARG A 317 11.43 12.09 -28.58
N GLN A 318 11.06 13.11 -29.35
CA GLN A 318 12.01 13.91 -30.13
C GLN A 318 12.71 14.98 -29.27
N THR A 319 12.22 15.23 -28.06
CA THR A 319 12.83 16.13 -27.09
C THR A 319 13.69 15.30 -26.12
N PRO A 320 14.92 15.72 -25.78
CA PRO A 320 15.69 15.07 -24.72
C PRO A 320 14.87 15.05 -23.42
N GLU A 321 14.73 13.87 -22.79
CA GLU A 321 14.04 13.78 -21.50
C GLU A 321 14.69 14.75 -20.52
N VAL A 322 13.88 15.56 -19.83
CA VAL A 322 14.43 16.44 -18.81
C VAL A 322 14.95 15.58 -17.67
N ARG A 323 16.27 15.52 -17.55
CA ARG A 323 16.91 14.81 -16.44
C ARG A 323 16.59 15.57 -15.16
N PRO A 324 15.96 14.93 -14.17
CA PRO A 324 15.69 15.58 -12.90
C PRO A 324 17.01 16.05 -12.30
N THR A 325 17.09 17.31 -11.88
CA THR A 325 18.25 17.78 -11.13
C THR A 325 18.23 17.05 -9.79
N VAL A 326 19.18 16.14 -9.56
CA VAL A 326 19.41 15.59 -8.23
C VAL A 326 19.99 16.74 -7.41
N THR A 327 19.14 17.54 -6.79
CA THR A 327 19.61 18.45 -5.76
C THR A 327 20.17 17.57 -4.65
N ALA A 328 21.49 17.63 -4.45
CA ALA A 328 22.11 17.18 -3.21
C ALA A 328 21.26 17.69 -2.03
N LYS A 329 21.13 16.88 -0.98
CA LYS A 329 20.37 17.23 0.23
C LYS A 329 20.64 18.70 0.58
N PRO A 330 19.63 19.56 0.74
CA PRO A 330 19.86 20.88 1.29
C PRO A 330 20.57 20.68 2.63
N THR A 331 21.77 21.25 2.76
CA THR A 331 22.41 21.41 4.06
C THR A 331 21.38 22.11 4.93
N THR A 332 20.93 21.44 5.97
CA THR A 332 19.93 21.98 6.90
C THR A 332 20.52 23.18 7.61
N LEU A 333 20.34 24.37 7.06
CA LEU A 333 20.34 25.58 7.86
C LEU A 333 18.95 25.69 8.50
N PRO A 334 18.88 25.86 9.83
CA PRO A 334 17.61 25.88 10.54
C PRO A 334 16.81 27.10 10.10
N VAL A 335 15.67 26.87 9.43
CA VAL A 335 14.64 27.88 9.30
C VAL A 335 14.00 28.03 10.68
N GLN A 336 14.41 29.06 11.42
CA GLN A 336 13.65 29.55 12.57
C GLN A 336 12.33 30.11 12.03
N MET A 337 11.28 29.30 12.08
CA MET A 337 9.92 29.82 12.02
C MET A 337 9.60 30.39 13.40
N ALA A 338 9.73 31.71 13.54
CA ALA A 338 9.05 32.45 14.59
C ALA A 338 7.55 32.36 14.31
N LEU A 339 6.82 31.65 15.17
CA LEU A 339 5.36 31.75 15.25
C LEU A 339 5.04 32.92 16.18
N PRO A 340 4.18 33.88 15.79
CA PRO A 340 3.56 34.76 16.76
C PRO A 340 2.47 33.96 17.49
N TRP A 341 2.76 33.65 18.77
CA TRP A 341 1.87 33.19 19.84
C TRP A 341 0.91 32.02 19.54
#